data_AF-A0A2W2GHJ0-F1
#
_entry.id   AF-A0A2W2GHJ0-F1
#
_cell.length_a   1.000
_cell.length_b   1.000
_cell.length_c   1.000
_cell.angle_alpha   90.00
_cell.angle_beta   90.00
_cell.angle_gamma   90.00
#
_symmetry.space_group_name_H-M   'P 1'
#
loop_
_entity.id
_entity.type
_entity.pdbx_description
1 polymer ?
#
loop_
_entity_poly.entity_id
_entity_poly.type
_entity_poly.pdbx_seq_one_letter_code
_entity_poly.pdbx_strand_id
1 'polypeptide(L)'
;MPEPDASDEELYRSFDRVLGFRFFSDQALTPYVSAFYQGAKETGWQTLSFPHLRPLLRYEREYRPGTYVPRDIPITYDGTAVREIDRYVRTRGHRLMFVNGGNDPVSAEPYRLGPGSRDSAVYTAPGVHRVFLGEVIGRLPRPQRDKAIADLRRWAR
;
A
#
# COMPACT_ATOMS: atom_id res chain seq x y z
N MET A 1 10.15 -17.93 -9.97
CA MET A 1 10.76 -18.26 -8.67
C MET A 1 11.84 -19.29 -8.92
N PRO A 2 12.96 -19.31 -8.16
CA PRO A 2 13.97 -20.37 -8.26
C PRO A 2 13.38 -21.75 -7.95
N GLU A 3 14.00 -22.81 -8.45
CA GLU A 3 13.64 -24.19 -8.14
C GLU A 3 13.95 -24.54 -6.66
N PRO A 4 13.26 -25.53 -6.05
CA PRO A 4 13.47 -25.90 -4.65
C PRO A 4 14.90 -26.33 -4.29
N ASP A 5 15.67 -26.80 -5.26
CA ASP A 5 17.06 -27.24 -5.13
C ASP A 5 18.07 -26.24 -5.71
N ALA A 6 17.63 -25.01 -6.02
CA ALA A 6 18.49 -23.95 -6.52
C ALA A 6 19.65 -23.66 -5.54
N SER A 7 20.83 -23.39 -6.10
CA SER A 7 22.00 -23.00 -5.31
C SER A 7 21.75 -21.71 -4.54
N ASP A 8 22.47 -21.53 -3.41
CA ASP A 8 22.42 -20.29 -2.64
C ASP A 8 22.67 -19.06 -3.53
N GLU A 9 23.65 -19.12 -4.42
CA GLU A 9 23.96 -18.02 -5.33
C GLU A 9 22.77 -17.64 -6.23
N GLU A 10 22.05 -18.62 -6.76
CA GLU A 10 20.86 -18.39 -7.57
C GLU A 10 19.72 -17.78 -6.73
N LEU A 11 19.54 -18.25 -5.50
CA LEU A 11 18.57 -17.69 -4.55
C LEU A 11 18.89 -16.21 -4.26
N TYR A 12 20.15 -15.90 -3.94
CA TYR A 12 20.62 -14.54 -3.66
C TYR A 12 20.44 -13.62 -4.87
N ARG A 13 20.86 -14.03 -6.07
CA ARG A 13 20.67 -13.23 -7.30
C ARG A 13 19.20 -13.01 -7.61
N SER A 14 18.36 -14.02 -7.40
CA SER A 14 16.92 -13.90 -7.63
C SER A 14 16.29 -12.91 -6.64
N PHE A 15 16.64 -12.99 -5.36
CA PHE A 15 16.19 -12.05 -4.34
C PHE A 15 16.61 -10.62 -4.65
N ASP A 16 17.90 -10.39 -4.96
CA ASP A 16 18.42 -9.07 -5.28
C ASP A 16 17.75 -8.47 -6.53
N ARG A 17 17.51 -9.30 -7.55
CA ARG A 17 16.80 -8.87 -8.76
C ARG A 17 15.34 -8.47 -8.49
N VAL A 18 14.63 -9.17 -7.60
CA VAL A 18 13.21 -8.92 -7.36
C VAL A 18 12.98 -7.82 -6.32
N LEU A 19 13.69 -7.87 -5.20
CA LEU A 19 13.48 -6.97 -4.05
C LEU A 19 14.62 -5.96 -3.87
N GLY A 20 15.85 -6.34 -4.23
CA GLY A 20 17.05 -5.53 -4.05
C GLY A 20 17.51 -5.49 -2.60
N PHE A 21 18.67 -6.11 -2.30
CA PHE A 21 19.23 -6.08 -0.95
C PHE A 21 19.49 -4.66 -0.48
N ARG A 22 19.88 -3.77 -1.41
CA ARG A 22 20.14 -2.36 -1.12
C ARG A 22 18.96 -1.67 -0.44
N PHE A 23 17.73 -2.04 -0.78
CA PHE A 23 16.54 -1.39 -0.22
C PHE A 23 16.41 -1.61 1.30
N PHE A 24 16.97 -2.70 1.82
CA PHE A 24 16.94 -3.04 3.23
C PHE A 24 18.14 -2.48 4.02
N SER A 25 18.90 -1.54 3.46
CA SER A 25 19.96 -0.81 4.16
C SER A 25 19.43 0.46 4.83
N ASP A 26 20.06 0.87 5.93
CA ASP A 26 19.72 2.11 6.64
C ASP A 26 19.77 3.33 5.71
N GLN A 27 20.76 3.38 4.81
CA GLN A 27 20.94 4.47 3.86
C GLN A 27 19.79 4.54 2.85
N ALA A 28 19.26 3.40 2.41
CA ALA A 28 18.12 3.36 1.50
C ALA A 28 16.78 3.64 2.20
N LEU A 29 16.66 3.29 3.49
CA LEU A 29 15.46 3.51 4.28
C LEU A 29 15.34 4.93 4.86
N THR A 30 16.46 5.62 5.04
CA THR A 30 16.53 6.98 5.63
C THR A 30 15.51 7.96 5.00
N PRO A 31 15.34 8.04 3.67
CA PRO A 31 14.36 8.95 3.06
C PRO A 31 12.90 8.61 3.40
N TYR A 32 12.62 7.38 3.86
CA TYR A 32 11.29 6.88 4.16
C TYR A 32 10.94 6.91 5.65
N VAL A 33 11.85 7.39 6.52
CA VAL A 33 11.64 7.46 7.98
C VAL A 33 10.34 8.20 8.33
N SER A 34 10.01 9.28 7.62
CA SER A 34 8.76 10.02 7.82
C SER A 34 7.52 9.17 7.50
N ALA A 35 7.57 8.36 6.44
CA ALA A 35 6.49 7.45 6.08
C ALA A 35 6.34 6.32 7.12
N PHE A 36 7.44 5.79 7.64
CA PHE A 36 7.40 4.82 8.74
C PHE A 36 6.85 5.45 10.02
N TYR A 37 7.25 6.68 10.36
CA TYR A 37 6.68 7.39 11.50
C TYR A 37 5.17 7.58 11.34
N GLN A 38 4.70 8.01 10.16
CA GLN A 38 3.27 8.16 9.88
C GLN A 38 2.53 6.81 9.95
N GLY A 39 3.11 5.74 9.42
CA GLY A 39 2.59 4.38 9.55
C GLY A 39 2.42 3.95 11.00
N ALA A 40 3.42 4.23 11.83
CA ALA A 40 3.42 3.89 13.24
C ALA A 40 2.47 4.78 14.07
N LYS A 41 2.32 6.04 13.67
CA LYS A 41 1.59 7.07 14.43
C LYS A 41 0.12 7.17 14.04
N GLU A 42 -0.23 7.11 12.76
CA GLU A 42 -1.55 7.53 12.27
C GLU A 42 -2.23 6.47 11.40
N THR A 43 -1.52 5.94 10.40
CA THR A 43 -2.17 5.17 9.32
C THR A 43 -2.19 3.66 9.56
N GLY A 44 -1.37 3.17 10.49
CA GLY A 44 -1.16 1.75 10.69
C GLY A 44 -0.19 1.16 9.65
N TRP A 45 -0.05 -0.16 9.70
CA TRP A 45 0.88 -0.92 8.89
C TRP A 45 0.29 -2.26 8.48
N GLN A 46 0.69 -2.78 7.31
CA GLN A 46 0.28 -4.12 6.90
C GLN A 46 0.79 -5.16 7.91
N THR A 47 -0.07 -6.11 8.27
CA THR A 47 0.33 -7.26 9.09
C THR A 47 0.49 -8.47 8.18
N LEU A 48 1.68 -9.07 8.19
CA LEU A 48 1.96 -10.28 7.42
C LEU A 48 1.72 -11.52 8.28
N SER A 49 1.20 -12.56 7.64
CA SER A 49 1.04 -13.88 8.26
C SER A 49 2.22 -14.76 7.87
N PHE A 50 2.91 -15.34 8.86
CA PHE A 50 4.10 -16.15 8.65
C PHE A 50 3.96 -17.63 9.10
N PRO A 51 2.82 -18.32 8.91
CA PRO A 51 2.56 -19.62 9.54
C PRO A 51 3.62 -20.67 9.17
N HIS A 52 4.07 -20.68 7.92
CA HIS A 52 5.07 -21.63 7.42
C HIS A 52 6.51 -21.21 7.72
N LEU A 53 6.76 -19.94 8.03
CA LEU A 53 8.09 -19.40 8.29
C LEU A 53 8.35 -19.22 9.79
N ARG A 54 7.33 -19.29 10.64
CA ARG A 54 7.44 -19.05 12.09
C ARG A 54 8.57 -19.84 12.77
N PRO A 55 8.84 -21.13 12.47
CA PRO A 55 9.98 -21.85 13.05
C PRO A 55 11.36 -21.24 12.69
N LEU A 56 11.43 -20.48 11.61
CA LEU A 56 12.63 -19.84 11.08
C LEU A 56 12.76 -18.37 11.51
N LEU A 57 11.71 -17.76 12.07
CA LEU A 57 11.69 -16.34 12.43
C LEU A 57 12.25 -16.12 13.84
N ARG A 58 13.32 -15.31 13.93
CA ARG A 58 13.87 -14.84 15.22
C ARG A 58 13.26 -13.53 15.69
N TYR A 59 12.86 -12.66 14.76
CA TYR A 59 12.44 -11.28 15.02
C TYR A 59 11.07 -10.94 14.40
N GLU A 60 10.10 -11.86 14.43
CA GLU A 60 8.75 -11.67 13.86
C GLU A 60 8.09 -10.35 14.34
N ARG A 61 8.30 -9.99 15.60
CA ARG A 61 7.74 -8.77 16.23
C ARG A 61 8.37 -7.46 15.74
N GLU A 62 9.49 -7.53 15.02
CA GLU A 62 10.15 -6.35 14.48
C GLU A 62 9.57 -5.89 13.13
N TYR A 63 8.68 -6.68 12.52
CA TYR A 63 7.91 -6.25 11.36
C TYR A 63 6.81 -5.24 11.75
N ARG A 64 7.24 -4.05 12.16
CA ARG A 64 6.39 -2.93 12.55
C ARG A 64 7.06 -1.63 12.10
N PRO A 65 6.29 -0.60 11.75
CA PRO A 65 6.82 0.62 11.15
C PRO A 65 7.76 1.37 12.13
N GLY A 66 7.48 1.31 13.43
CA GLY A 66 8.31 1.95 14.45
C GLY A 66 9.73 1.36 14.59
N THR A 67 9.99 0.16 14.05
CA THR A 67 11.36 -0.41 14.02
C THR A 67 12.30 0.42 13.14
N TYR A 68 11.76 1.12 12.15
CA TYR A 68 12.52 1.90 11.17
C TYR A 68 12.62 3.39 11.54
N VAL A 69 12.21 3.77 12.75
CA VAL A 69 12.26 5.14 13.26
C VAL A 69 13.31 5.22 14.37
N PRO A 70 14.09 6.33 14.48
CA PRO A 70 14.99 6.55 15.60
C PRO A 70 14.31 6.36 16.97
N ARG A 71 14.97 5.63 17.86
CA ARG A 71 14.40 5.15 19.13
C ARG A 71 14.10 6.27 20.14
N ASP A 72 14.70 7.43 19.96
CA ASP A 72 14.52 8.64 20.75
C ASP A 72 13.22 9.40 20.40
N ILE A 73 12.55 9.02 19.31
CA ILE A 73 11.25 9.58 18.92
C ILE A 73 10.13 8.75 19.56
N PRO A 74 9.35 9.29 20.51
CA PRO A 74 8.23 8.56 21.09
C PRO A 74 7.11 8.40 20.06
N ILE A 75 6.57 7.17 19.95
CA ILE A 75 5.47 6.87 19.03
C ILE A 75 4.35 6.16 19.79
N THR A 76 3.14 6.69 19.67
CA THR A 76 1.93 6.06 20.17
C THR A 76 0.86 6.16 19.10
N TYR A 77 0.37 5.02 18.63
CA TYR A 77 -0.62 4.96 17.57
C TYR A 77 -1.89 5.74 17.93
N ASP A 78 -2.34 6.54 16.96
CA ASP A 78 -3.57 7.32 16.97
C ASP A 78 -4.29 7.14 15.63
N GLY A 79 -5.23 6.19 15.58
CA GLY A 79 -6.04 5.92 14.39
C GLY A 79 -7.13 6.96 14.11
N THR A 80 -7.11 8.15 14.73
CA THR A 80 -8.12 9.19 14.49
C THR A 80 -8.11 9.66 13.04
N ALA A 81 -6.93 9.92 12.47
CA ALA A 81 -6.81 10.40 11.10
C ALA A 81 -7.50 9.48 10.08
N VAL A 82 -7.21 8.17 10.12
CA VAL A 82 -7.83 7.20 9.19
C VAL A 82 -9.34 7.12 9.36
N ARG A 83 -9.83 7.14 10.61
CA ARG A 83 -11.29 7.11 10.89
C ARG A 83 -11.98 8.37 10.40
N GLU A 84 -11.34 9.53 10.52
CA GLU A 84 -11.88 10.79 10.02
C GLU A 84 -11.89 10.86 8.50
N ILE A 85 -10.83 10.38 7.84
CA ILE A 85 -10.79 10.27 6.39
C ILE A 85 -11.89 9.32 5.89
N ASP A 86 -12.02 8.13 6.47
CA ASP A 86 -13.07 7.18 6.10
C ASP A 86 -14.48 7.76 6.31
N ARG A 87 -14.71 8.47 7.43
CA ARG A 87 -15.95 9.20 7.68
C ARG A 87 -16.18 10.27 6.62
N TYR A 88 -15.16 11.07 6.28
CA TYR A 88 -15.24 12.10 5.26
C TYR A 88 -15.63 11.49 3.92
N VAL A 89 -14.93 10.44 3.47
CA VAL A 89 -15.23 9.73 2.21
C VAL A 89 -16.70 9.32 2.17
N ARG A 90 -17.22 8.70 3.24
CA ARG A 90 -18.59 8.18 3.29
C ARG A 90 -19.68 9.23 3.39
N THR A 91 -19.41 10.35 4.05
CA THR A 91 -20.45 11.32 4.45
C THR A 91 -20.37 12.65 3.71
N ARG A 92 -19.21 13.02 3.20
CA ARG A 92 -18.94 14.32 2.56
C ARG A 92 -18.09 14.23 1.30
N GLY A 93 -17.64 13.03 0.92
CA GLY A 93 -16.79 12.82 -0.24
C GLY A 93 -17.43 13.36 -1.52
N HIS A 94 -16.70 14.21 -2.22
CA HIS A 94 -17.15 14.80 -3.49
C HIS A 94 -16.00 14.79 -4.47
N ARG A 95 -16.24 14.31 -5.70
CA ARG A 95 -15.19 14.20 -6.75
C ARG A 95 -13.98 13.39 -6.30
N LEU A 96 -14.22 12.29 -5.61
CA LEU A 96 -13.19 11.35 -5.18
C LEU A 96 -13.13 10.17 -6.15
N MET A 97 -11.91 9.76 -6.52
CA MET A 97 -11.69 8.56 -7.33
C MET A 97 -10.63 7.68 -6.67
N PHE A 98 -11.01 6.45 -6.37
CA PHE A 98 -10.10 5.41 -5.88
C PHE A 98 -9.94 4.34 -6.95
N VAL A 99 -8.69 3.98 -7.27
CA VAL A 99 -8.39 2.89 -8.20
C VAL A 99 -7.45 1.91 -7.51
N ASN A 100 -8.00 0.76 -7.12
CA ASN A 100 -7.29 -0.28 -6.37
C ASN A 100 -6.72 -1.33 -7.32
N GLY A 101 -5.58 -1.94 -6.96
CA GLY A 101 -5.04 -3.08 -7.70
C GLY A 101 -5.76 -4.37 -7.31
N GLY A 102 -6.26 -5.13 -8.28
CA GLY A 102 -7.02 -6.37 -8.00
C GLY A 102 -6.20 -7.48 -7.36
N ASN A 103 -4.87 -7.44 -7.51
CA ASN A 103 -3.94 -8.37 -6.87
C ASN A 103 -2.99 -7.64 -5.89
N ASP A 104 -3.34 -6.42 -5.47
CA ASP A 104 -2.52 -5.60 -4.59
C ASP A 104 -2.83 -5.94 -3.13
N PRO A 105 -1.92 -6.60 -2.40
CA PRO A 105 -2.16 -7.01 -1.01
C PRO A 105 -2.31 -5.81 -0.06
N VAL A 106 -1.82 -4.62 -0.45
CA VAL A 106 -1.94 -3.38 0.35
C VAL A 106 -3.32 -2.73 0.15
N SER A 107 -4.07 -3.13 -0.88
CA SER A 107 -5.42 -2.61 -1.14
C SER A 107 -6.55 -3.37 -0.40
N ALA A 108 -6.20 -4.28 0.52
CA ALA A 108 -7.15 -5.15 1.22
C ALA A 108 -8.25 -4.40 2.01
N GLU A 109 -7.97 -3.16 2.42
CA GLU A 109 -8.92 -2.29 3.11
C GLU A 109 -9.21 -1.02 2.29
N PRO A 110 -9.98 -1.12 1.18
CA PRO A 110 -10.21 0.02 0.33
C PRO A 110 -11.22 0.98 0.96
N TYR A 111 -11.08 2.27 0.64
CA TYR A 111 -12.12 3.26 0.96
C TYR A 111 -13.45 2.88 0.29
N ARG A 112 -14.53 3.01 1.06
CA ARG A 112 -15.90 2.73 0.60
C ARG A 112 -16.69 4.03 0.54
N LEU A 113 -17.34 4.26 -0.59
CA LEU A 113 -18.31 5.35 -0.72
C LEU A 113 -19.53 5.06 0.17
N GLY A 114 -20.18 6.10 0.64
CA GLY A 114 -21.35 6.02 1.52
C GLY A 114 -22.49 6.92 1.06
N PRO A 115 -23.59 6.98 1.83
CA PRO A 115 -24.79 7.75 1.47
C PRO A 115 -24.57 9.24 1.26
N GLY A 116 -23.47 9.80 1.78
CA GLY A 116 -23.09 11.20 1.60
C GLY A 116 -22.07 11.43 0.48
N SER A 117 -21.48 10.38 -0.09
CA SER A 117 -20.56 10.51 -1.22
C SER A 117 -21.30 10.97 -2.47
N ARG A 118 -20.75 11.95 -3.19
CA ARG A 118 -21.33 12.53 -4.39
C ARG A 118 -20.29 12.57 -5.50
N ASP A 119 -20.73 12.34 -6.73
CA ASP A 119 -19.88 12.39 -7.92
C ASP A 119 -18.50 11.72 -7.70
N SER A 120 -18.50 10.51 -7.15
CA SER A 120 -17.29 9.79 -6.73
C SER A 120 -17.33 8.35 -7.22
N ALA A 121 -16.18 7.73 -7.41
CA ALA A 121 -16.07 6.38 -7.96
C ALA A 121 -14.98 5.54 -7.28
N VAL A 122 -15.21 4.23 -7.20
CA VAL A 122 -14.22 3.23 -6.76
C VAL A 122 -14.10 2.20 -7.87
N TYR A 123 -12.87 1.93 -8.29
CA TYR A 123 -12.54 0.93 -9.31
C TYR A 123 -11.53 -0.07 -8.77
N THR A 124 -11.52 -1.26 -9.39
CA THR A 124 -10.50 -2.29 -9.16
C THR A 124 -9.90 -2.68 -10.51
N ALA A 125 -8.60 -2.48 -10.67
CA ALA A 125 -7.85 -2.82 -11.88
C ALA A 125 -7.40 -4.30 -11.82
N PRO A 126 -7.96 -5.19 -12.65
CA PRO A 126 -7.63 -6.62 -12.61
C PRO A 126 -6.15 -6.89 -12.90
N GLY A 127 -5.53 -7.84 -12.19
CA GLY A 127 -4.15 -8.27 -12.43
C GLY A 127 -3.05 -7.29 -11.99
N VAL A 128 -3.41 -6.15 -11.39
CA VAL A 128 -2.44 -5.15 -10.90
C VAL A 128 -2.03 -5.48 -9.46
N HIS A 129 -0.73 -5.68 -9.24
CA HIS A 129 -0.13 -6.07 -7.95
C HIS A 129 0.39 -4.91 -7.10
N ARG A 130 0.75 -3.77 -7.71
CA ARG A 130 1.10 -2.54 -7.00
C ARG A 130 0.72 -1.34 -7.86
N VAL A 131 0.01 -0.40 -7.26
CA VAL A 131 -0.46 0.81 -7.95
C VAL A 131 0.59 1.92 -7.83
N PHE A 132 1.26 2.24 -8.93
CA PHE A 132 1.91 3.55 -9.07
C PHE A 132 0.92 4.52 -9.72
N LEU A 133 0.71 5.67 -9.07
CA LEU A 133 -0.20 6.72 -9.56
C LEU A 133 0.21 7.13 -10.99
N GLY A 134 -0.73 6.99 -11.94
CA GLY A 134 -0.52 7.35 -13.36
C GLY A 134 -0.86 6.23 -14.34
N GLU A 135 -0.39 5.00 -14.11
CA GLU A 135 -0.67 3.87 -15.02
C GLU A 135 -2.01 3.19 -14.75
N VAL A 136 -2.54 3.32 -13.53
CA VAL A 136 -3.60 2.43 -13.03
C VAL A 136 -4.94 2.62 -13.73
N ILE A 137 -5.27 3.85 -14.14
CA ILE A 137 -6.48 4.11 -14.95
C ILE A 137 -6.35 3.40 -16.30
N GLY A 138 -5.16 3.37 -16.89
CA GLY A 138 -4.89 2.65 -18.13
C GLY A 138 -5.07 1.13 -18.01
N ARG A 139 -4.94 0.58 -16.80
CA ARG A 139 -5.15 -0.85 -16.49
C ARG A 139 -6.61 -1.22 -16.25
N LEU A 140 -7.52 -0.26 -16.19
CA LEU A 140 -8.95 -0.53 -16.07
C LEU A 140 -9.52 -1.10 -17.38
N PRO A 141 -10.57 -1.94 -17.31
CA PRO A 141 -11.35 -2.29 -18.49
C PRO A 141 -11.81 -1.04 -19.25
N ARG A 142 -11.79 -1.08 -20.59
CA ARG A 142 -12.04 0.10 -21.45
C ARG A 142 -13.25 0.95 -21.00
N PRO A 143 -14.44 0.38 -20.72
CA PRO A 143 -15.59 1.19 -20.30
C PRO A 143 -15.35 1.93 -18.98
N GLN A 144 -14.67 1.32 -18.01
CA GLN A 144 -14.36 1.93 -16.73
C GLN A 144 -13.29 3.01 -16.87
N ARG A 145 -12.24 2.74 -17.66
CA ARG A 145 -11.19 3.71 -17.97
C ARG A 145 -11.76 4.96 -18.63
N ASP A 146 -12.58 4.78 -19.65
CA ASP A 146 -13.13 5.89 -20.43
C ASP A 146 -14.06 6.76 -19.55
N LYS A 147 -14.85 6.12 -18.68
CA LYS A 147 -15.62 6.81 -17.63
C LYS A 147 -14.73 7.56 -16.64
N ALA A 148 -13.69 6.93 -16.10
CA ALA A 148 -12.78 7.54 -15.14
C ALA A 148 -12.11 8.80 -15.74
N ILE A 149 -11.63 8.72 -16.98
CA ILE A 149 -11.05 9.87 -17.69
C ILE A 149 -12.10 10.97 -17.90
N ALA A 150 -13.33 10.63 -18.28
CA ALA A 150 -14.40 11.60 -18.46
C ALA A 150 -14.77 12.31 -17.14
N ASP A 151 -14.82 11.58 -16.03
CA ASP A 151 -15.07 12.14 -14.70
C ASP A 151 -13.94 13.11 -14.30
N LEU A 152 -12.67 12.72 -14.42
CA LEU A 152 -11.53 13.60 -14.15
C LEU A 152 -11.56 14.89 -15.00
N ARG A 153 -11.86 14.76 -16.30
CA ARG A 153 -11.99 15.92 -17.21
C ARG A 153 -13.17 16.82 -16.85
N ARG A 154 -14.25 16.27 -16.30
CA ARG A 154 -15.40 17.06 -15.82
C ARG A 154 -15.03 17.81 -14.53
N TRP A 155 -14.26 17.19 -13.64
CA TRP A 155 -13.89 17.77 -12.34
C TRP A 155 -12.84 18.88 -12.43
N ALA A 156 -11.96 18.82 -13.42
CA ALA A 156 -10.89 19.80 -13.66
C ALA A 156 -11.36 21.08 -14.38
N ARG A 157 -12.64 21.16 -14.73
CA ARG A 157 -13.27 22.37 -15.30
C ARG A 157 -13.74 23.32 -14.22
#